data_AF-A0AAW5FLS2-F1
#
_entry.id   AF-A0AAW5FLS2-F1
#
_cell.length_a   1.000
_cell.length_b   1.000
_cell.length_c   1.000
_cell.angle_alpha   90.00
_cell.angle_beta   90.00
_cell.angle_gamma   90.00
#
_symmetry.space_group_name_H-M   'P 1'
#
loop_
_entity.id
_entity.type
_entity.pdbx_description
1 polymer ?
#
loop_
_entity_poly.entity_id
_entity_poly.type
_entity_poly.pdbx_seq_one_letter_code
_entity_poly.pdbx_strand_id
1 'polypeptide(L)'
;MGTFFNDEQMQEAIAALEDHTPGIWETMTKMALTPDDPRDEGQALEQGAIVRVLTIVLPKLPFVGQAQDPSEARARLSIDLGDAVRAAIASGKDGS
;
A
#
# COMPACT_ATOMS: atom_id res chain seq x y z
N MET A 1 -2.02 10.58 -12.64
CA MET A 1 -1.51 9.38 -13.34
C MET A 1 -2.59 8.31 -13.24
N GLY A 2 -2.80 7.50 -14.28
CA GLY A 2 -3.74 6.38 -14.19
C GLY A 2 -3.13 5.25 -13.35
N THR A 3 -3.97 4.46 -12.69
CA THR A 3 -3.57 3.24 -11.97
C THR A 3 -3.36 2.08 -12.94
N PHE A 4 -2.52 1.10 -12.58
CA PHE A 4 -2.34 -0.13 -13.35
C PHE A 4 -3.49 -1.11 -13.11
N PHE A 5 -4.02 -1.13 -11.89
CA PHE A 5 -5.15 -1.95 -11.47
C PHE A 5 -6.42 -1.10 -11.37
N ASN A 6 -7.57 -1.72 -11.61
CA ASN A 6 -8.86 -1.05 -11.53
C ASN A 6 -9.32 -0.89 -10.07
N ASP A 7 -10.39 -0.12 -9.86
CA ASP A 7 -10.90 0.18 -8.52
C ASP A 7 -11.31 -1.08 -7.73
N GLU A 8 -11.86 -2.10 -8.39
CA GLU A 8 -12.25 -3.37 -7.74
C GLU A 8 -11.02 -4.12 -7.22
N GLN A 9 -9.97 -4.23 -8.04
CA GLN A 9 -8.70 -4.85 -7.67
C GLN A 9 -7.99 -4.08 -6.57
N MET A 10 -8.09 -2.74 -6.59
CA MET A 10 -7.56 -1.90 -5.52
C MET A 10 -8.32 -2.11 -4.20
N GLN A 11 -9.65 -2.19 -4.23
CA GLN A 11 -10.45 -2.49 -3.05
C GLN A 11 -10.17 -3.89 -2.51
N GLU A 12 -10.02 -4.90 -3.38
CA GLU A 12 -9.64 -6.25 -2.99
C GLU A 12 -8.27 -6.27 -2.30
N ALA A 13 -7.28 -5.57 -2.85
CA ALA A 13 -5.94 -5.47 -2.27
C ALA A 13 -5.97 -4.81 -0.88
N ILE A 14 -6.68 -3.69 -0.73
CA ILE A 14 -6.82 -2.98 0.54
C ILE A 14 -7.52 -3.88 1.57
N ALA A 15 -8.61 -4.55 1.18
CA ALA A 15 -9.33 -5.46 2.07
C ALA A 15 -8.44 -6.64 2.51
N ALA A 16 -7.65 -7.22 1.61
CA ALA A 16 -6.73 -8.30 1.95
C ALA A 16 -5.61 -7.85 2.89
N LEU A 17 -5.12 -6.61 2.75
CA LEU A 17 -4.15 -6.03 3.66
C LEU A 17 -4.75 -5.84 5.06
N GLU A 18 -5.95 -5.29 5.15
CA GLU A 18 -6.67 -5.09 6.42
C GLU A 18 -7.05 -6.41 7.11
N ASP A 19 -7.46 -7.43 6.35
CA ASP A 19 -7.75 -8.76 6.90
C ASP A 19 -6.47 -9.41 7.49
N HIS A 20 -5.34 -9.27 6.81
CA HIS A 20 -4.06 -9.79 7.29
C HIS A 20 -3.50 -8.97 8.47
N THR A 21 -3.65 -7.66 8.45
CA THR A 21 -3.10 -6.74 9.45
C THR A 21 -4.04 -5.55 9.64
N PRO A 22 -4.99 -5.65 10.60
CA PRO A 22 -5.93 -4.57 10.86
C PRO A 22 -5.24 -3.25 11.21
N GLY A 23 -5.66 -2.16 10.57
CA GLY A 23 -5.08 -0.81 10.74
C GLY A 23 -3.85 -0.53 9.88
N ILE A 24 -3.47 -1.44 8.97
CA ILE A 24 -2.32 -1.23 8.10
C ILE A 24 -2.52 -0.04 7.16
N TRP A 25 -3.74 0.21 6.68
CA TRP A 25 -4.03 1.37 5.83
C TRP A 25 -3.81 2.69 6.57
N GLU A 26 -4.26 2.76 7.82
CA GLU A 26 -4.02 3.92 8.69
C GLU A 26 -2.52 4.10 8.95
N THR A 27 -1.79 3.02 9.19
CA THR A 27 -0.34 3.03 9.38
C THR A 27 0.38 3.54 8.14
N MET A 28 0.03 3.04 6.95
CA MET A 28 0.58 3.52 5.67
C MET A 28 0.30 5.01 5.46
N THR A 29 -0.90 5.46 5.81
CA THR A 29 -1.30 6.88 5.71
C THR A 29 -0.50 7.78 6.65
N LYS A 30 -0.33 7.37 7.92
CA LYS A 30 0.52 8.08 8.89
C LYS A 30 1.97 8.16 8.41
N MET A 31 2.51 7.04 7.92
CA MET A 31 3.87 6.97 7.42
C MET A 31 4.11 7.85 6.19
N ALA A 32 3.10 8.01 5.33
CA ALA A 32 3.19 8.92 4.19
C ALA A 32 3.09 10.42 4.59
N LEU A 33 2.56 10.73 5.78
CA LEU A 33 2.51 12.09 6.33
C LEU A 33 3.76 12.47 7.13
N THR A 34 4.44 11.49 7.72
CA THR A 34 5.66 11.70 8.50
C THR A 34 6.84 11.97 7.56
N PRO A 35 7.57 13.10 7.72
CA PRO A 35 8.82 13.33 6.99
C PRO A 35 9.79 12.16 7.22
N ASP A 36 10.46 11.71 6.15
CA ASP A 36 11.45 10.64 6.24
C ASP A 36 12.68 11.16 7.02
N ASP A 37 12.90 10.65 8.23
CA ASP A 37 14.08 10.88 9.04
C ASP A 37 14.90 9.58 9.12
N PRO A 38 16.04 9.49 8.41
CA PRO A 38 16.86 8.28 8.41
C PRO A 38 17.49 7.96 9.78
N ARG A 39 17.37 8.84 10.78
CA ARG A 39 17.81 8.61 12.16
C ARG A 39 16.69 8.15 13.09
N ASP A 40 15.45 8.10 12.62
CA ASP A 40 14.32 7.59 13.38
C ASP A 40 14.24 6.06 13.21
N GLU A 41 14.75 5.33 14.20
CA GLU A 41 14.70 3.87 14.23
C GLU A 41 13.25 3.34 14.28
N GLY A 42 12.33 4.09 14.89
CA GLY A 42 10.90 3.75 14.95
C GLY A 42 10.27 3.82 13.56
N GLN A 43 10.58 4.88 12.81
CA GLN A 43 10.11 5.03 11.43
C GLN A 43 10.66 3.91 10.53
N ALA A 44 11.95 3.58 10.64
CA ALA A 44 12.55 2.49 9.88
C ALA A 44 11.89 1.13 10.19
N LEU A 45 11.55 0.87 11.44
CA LEU A 45 10.83 -0.34 11.87
C LEU A 45 9.42 -0.39 11.28
N GLU A 46 8.67 0.72 11.31
CA GLU A 46 7.32 0.79 10.73
C GLU A 46 7.33 0.62 9.20
N GLN A 47 8.27 1.26 8.50
CA GLN A 47 8.46 1.05 7.05
C GLN A 47 8.76 -0.42 6.75
N GLY A 48 9.64 -1.05 7.53
CA GLY A 48 9.97 -2.47 7.39
C GLY A 48 8.75 -3.38 7.61
N ALA A 49 7.90 -3.05 8.58
CA ALA A 49 6.67 -3.79 8.84
C ALA A 49 5.68 -3.67 7.66
N ILE A 50 5.48 -2.46 7.12
CA ILE A 50 4.64 -2.25 5.93
C ILE A 50 5.16 -3.08 4.75
N VAL A 51 6.45 -2.98 4.44
CA VAL A 51 7.06 -3.73 3.32
C VAL A 51 6.90 -5.23 3.51
N ARG A 52 7.03 -5.73 4.75
CA ARG A 52 6.82 -7.15 5.06
C ARG A 52 5.37 -7.58 4.80
N VAL A 53 4.39 -6.80 5.23
CA VAL A 53 2.97 -7.11 5.00
C VAL A 53 2.66 -7.13 3.49
N LEU A 54 3.09 -6.11 2.75
CA LEU A 54 2.92 -6.07 1.29
C LEU A 54 3.56 -7.30 0.62
N THR A 55 4.76 -7.68 1.06
CA THR A 55 5.47 -8.86 0.52
C THR A 55 4.70 -10.16 0.76
N ILE A 56 3.97 -10.28 1.87
CA ILE A 56 3.19 -11.48 2.22
C ILE A 56 1.83 -11.51 1.52
N VAL A 57 1.16 -10.36 1.43
CA VAL A 57 -0.25 -10.28 1.00
C VAL A 57 -0.36 -10.18 -0.52
N LEU A 58 0.38 -9.27 -1.15
CA LEU A 58 0.18 -8.97 -2.58
C LEU A 58 0.35 -10.19 -3.50
N PRO A 59 1.32 -11.10 -3.30
CA PRO A 59 1.46 -12.29 -4.15
C PRO A 59 0.30 -13.29 -4.06
N LYS A 60 -0.54 -13.20 -3.01
CA LYS A 60 -1.67 -14.11 -2.80
C LYS A 60 -2.93 -13.65 -3.55
N LEU A 61 -2.96 -12.42 -4.02
CA LEU A 61 -4.09 -11.90 -4.80
C LEU A 61 -4.13 -12.59 -6.16
N PRO A 62 -5.29 -13.15 -6.59
CA PRO A 62 -5.37 -13.93 -7.83
C PRO A 62 -4.87 -13.16 -9.05
N PHE A 63 -5.19 -11.88 -9.16
CA PHE A 63 -4.77 -11.04 -10.29
C PHE A 63 -3.28 -10.68 -10.30
N VAL A 64 -2.58 -10.87 -9.17
CA VAL A 64 -1.11 -10.77 -9.09
C VAL A 64 -0.48 -12.13 -9.35
N GLY A 65 -0.96 -13.18 -8.67
CA GLY A 65 -0.41 -14.53 -8.75
C GLY A 65 -0.59 -15.20 -10.12
N GLN A 66 -1.63 -14.82 -10.86
CA GLN A 66 -1.92 -15.33 -12.21
C GLN A 66 -1.45 -14.40 -13.33
N ALA A 67 -0.77 -13.29 -12.99
CA ALA A 67 -0.21 -12.40 -13.98
C ALA A 67 0.91 -13.07 -14.79
N GLN A 68 1.14 -12.59 -16.01
CA GLN A 68 2.23 -13.08 -16.86
C GLN A 68 3.61 -12.89 -16.20
N ASP A 69 3.79 -11.77 -15.49
CA ASP A 69 4.92 -11.54 -14.60
C ASP A 69 4.40 -11.16 -13.20
N PRO A 70 4.34 -12.13 -12.26
CA PRO A 70 3.86 -11.86 -10.90
C PRO A 70 4.74 -10.87 -10.12
N SER A 71 6.03 -10.80 -10.44
CA SER A 71 6.95 -9.87 -9.77
C SER A 71 6.67 -8.45 -10.21
N GLU A 72 6.48 -8.24 -11.51
CA GLU A 72 6.09 -6.95 -12.06
C GLU A 72 4.69 -6.53 -11.59
N ALA A 73 3.71 -7.46 -11.61
CA ALA A 73 2.37 -7.18 -11.13
C ALA A 73 2.36 -6.75 -9.66
N ARG A 74 3.15 -7.41 -8.82
CA ARG A 74 3.35 -7.02 -7.41
C ARG A 74 3.95 -5.62 -7.28
N ALA A 75 4.97 -5.30 -8.09
CA ALA A 75 5.63 -4.00 -8.05
C ALA A 75 4.65 -2.88 -8.46
N ARG A 76 3.89 -3.08 -9.54
CA ARG A 76 2.85 -2.16 -10.00
C ARG A 76 1.76 -1.95 -8.95
N LEU A 77 1.32 -3.02 -8.29
CA LEU A 77 0.30 -2.92 -7.24
C LEU A 77 0.81 -2.15 -6.03
N SER A 78 2.10 -2.33 -5.68
CA SER A 78 2.72 -1.56 -4.60
C SER A 78 2.76 -0.06 -4.91
N ILE A 79 2.97 0.30 -6.18
CA ILE A 79 2.93 1.69 -6.66
C ILE A 79 1.51 2.25 -6.56
N ASP A 80 0.52 1.54 -7.10
CA ASP A 80 -0.89 1.98 -7.05
C ASP A 80 -1.40 2.14 -5.62
N LEU A 81 -1.01 1.26 -4.69
CA LEU A 81 -1.33 1.39 -3.27
C LEU A 81 -0.70 2.65 -2.66
N GLY A 82 0.55 2.95 -3.00
CA GLY A 82 1.21 4.19 -2.57
C GLY A 82 0.53 5.44 -3.11
N ASP A 83 0.10 5.42 -4.37
CA ASP A 83 -0.65 6.53 -4.98
C ASP A 83 -2.04 6.67 -4.39
N ALA A 84 -2.73 5.57 -4.08
CA ALA A 84 -4.02 5.58 -3.41
C ALA A 84 -3.94 6.18 -1.99
N VAL A 85 -2.88 5.85 -1.23
CA VAL A 85 -2.63 6.49 0.08
C VAL A 85 -2.43 8.00 -0.07
N ARG A 86 -1.61 8.44 -1.03
CA ARG A 86 -1.39 9.88 -1.30
C ARG A 86 -2.67 10.59 -1.72
N ALA A 87 -3.49 9.94 -2.55
CA ALA A 87 -4.78 10.47 -2.98
C ALA A 87 -5.77 10.59 -1.81
N ALA A 88 -5.81 9.59 -0.92
CA ALA A 88 -6.62 9.63 0.29
C ALA A 88 -6.21 10.79 1.22
N ILE A 89 -4.90 11.04 1.37
CA ILE A 89 -4.37 12.18 2.12
C ILE A 89 -4.80 13.51 1.48
N ALA A 90 -4.68 13.64 0.16
CA ALA A 90 -5.07 14.86 -0.56
C ALA A 90 -6.58 15.13 -0.41
N SER A 91 -7.41 14.11 -0.61
CA SER A 91 -8.86 14.22 -0.47
C SER A 91 -9.32 14.53 0.96
N GLY A 92 -8.57 14.10 1.97
CA GLY A 92 -8.83 14.45 3.37
C GLY A 92 -8.45 15.89 3.73
N LYS A 93 -7.58 16.53 2.94
CA LYS A 93 -7.05 17.88 3.18
C LYS A 93 -7.93 18.99 2.61
N ASP A 94 -8.77 18.69 1.61
CA ASP A 94 -9.70 19.64 0.98
C ASP A 94 -10.99 19.90 1.80
N GLY A 95 -11.12 19.30 2.99
CA GLY A 95 -12.30 19.39 3.86
C GLY A 95 -12.11 20.14 5.19
N SER A 96 -11.05 20.94 5.37
CA SER A 96 -10.79 21.73 6.58
C SER A 96 -10.55 23.21 6.31
#